data_AF-G3MJK8-F1
#
_entry.id   AF-G3MJK8-F1
#
_cell.length_a   1.000
_cell.length_b   1.000
_cell.length_c   1.000
_cell.angle_alpha   90.00
_cell.angle_beta   90.00
_cell.angle_gamma   90.00
#
_symmetry.space_group_name_H-M   'P 1'
#
loop_
_entity.id
_entity.type
_entity.pdbx_description
1 polymer ?
#
loop_
_entity_poly.entity_id
_entity_poly.type
_entity_poly.pdbx_seq_one_letter_code
_entity_poly.pdbx_strand_id
1 'polypeptide(L)'
;AFNITPDFYWLFGFNFHSKHTENKSCVYFDVETLNEEGMNYSSNFIRYGTSDKIEYIGQFYSTTYKNMSVDQKRDRHNSLYARTKSGTWVPMNYTLIYSDYQNCSIFRVLQAESGYGCMVLLTNAAAYIGMPNACKQLYKIACAKYHHDKFENVFNNTCH
;
A
#
# COMPACT_ATOMS: atom_id res chain seq x y z
N ALA A 1 2.18 -14.01 0.23
CA ALA A 1 2.96 -13.10 1.10
C ALA A 1 2.06 -12.07 1.77
N PHE A 2 0.87 -11.80 1.24
CA PHE A 2 -0.16 -11.04 1.93
C PHE A 2 -0.70 -11.88 3.10
N ASN A 3 -0.54 -11.41 4.34
CA ASN A 3 -1.24 -11.92 5.51
C ASN A 3 -2.03 -10.75 6.08
N ILE A 4 -3.25 -10.61 5.61
CA ILE A 4 -4.15 -9.49 5.90
C ILE A 4 -5.03 -9.97 7.06
N THR A 5 -4.59 -9.67 8.28
CA THR A 5 -5.28 -10.04 9.53
C THR A 5 -6.20 -8.95 10.11
N PRO A 6 -5.96 -7.64 9.95
CA PRO A 6 -6.88 -6.63 10.44
C PRO A 6 -7.96 -6.33 9.39
N ASP A 7 -9.14 -5.97 9.89
CA ASP A 7 -10.30 -5.60 9.06
C ASP A 7 -9.98 -4.42 8.13
N PHE A 8 -9.08 -3.52 8.56
CA PHE A 8 -8.62 -2.40 7.74
C PHE A 8 -7.20 -1.94 8.04
N TYR A 9 -6.63 -1.19 7.10
CA TYR A 9 -5.33 -0.51 7.24
C TYR A 9 -5.43 0.97 6.90
N TRP A 10 -4.81 1.82 7.71
CA TRP A 10 -4.62 3.23 7.36
C TRP A 10 -3.54 3.38 6.29
N LEU A 11 -3.80 4.26 5.32
CA LEU A 11 -2.74 4.82 4.50
C LEU A 11 -1.95 5.82 5.35
N PHE A 12 -0.80 5.40 5.86
CA PHE A 12 0.02 6.27 6.70
C PHE A 12 0.69 7.36 5.87
N GLY A 13 1.30 6.97 4.74
CA GLY A 13 1.91 7.91 3.80
C GLY A 13 2.64 7.23 2.65
N PHE A 14 3.27 8.05 1.81
CA PHE A 14 4.00 7.61 0.62
C PHE A 14 5.13 8.59 0.25
N ASN A 15 6.07 8.18 -0.62
CA ASN A 15 7.19 9.03 -1.08
C ASN A 15 6.99 9.70 -2.45
N PHE A 16 5.76 9.80 -2.92
CA PHE A 16 5.45 10.31 -4.25
C PHE A 16 4.19 11.16 -4.22
N HIS A 17 4.05 12.12 -5.12
CA HIS A 17 2.81 12.88 -5.19
C HIS A 17 1.69 12.01 -5.79
N SER A 18 0.62 11.77 -5.02
CA SER A 18 -0.51 10.94 -5.45
C SER A 18 -1.74 11.79 -5.75
N LYS A 19 -2.09 11.91 -7.04
CA LYS A 19 -3.35 12.53 -7.48
C LYS A 19 -4.58 11.86 -6.87
N HIS A 20 -4.47 10.59 -6.49
CA HIS A 20 -5.58 9.83 -5.90
C HIS A 20 -5.89 10.23 -4.47
N THR A 21 -4.99 10.93 -3.77
CA THR A 21 -5.16 11.37 -2.39
C THR A 21 -5.27 12.88 -2.25
N GLU A 22 -5.18 13.63 -3.35
CA GLU A 22 -5.42 15.08 -3.34
C GLU A 22 -6.81 15.39 -2.77
N ASN A 23 -6.87 16.34 -1.82
CA ASN A 23 -8.08 16.75 -1.11
C ASN A 23 -8.78 15.64 -0.31
N LYS A 24 -8.09 14.53 -0.03
CA LYS A 24 -8.59 13.44 0.81
C LYS A 24 -7.82 13.39 2.12
N SER A 25 -8.53 13.16 3.21
CA SER A 25 -7.96 12.85 4.52
C SER A 25 -8.51 11.54 5.04
N CYS A 26 -7.87 10.98 6.07
CA CYS A 26 -8.33 9.76 6.74
C CYS A 26 -8.57 8.61 5.77
N VAL A 27 -7.59 8.39 4.90
CA VAL A 27 -7.66 7.34 3.89
C VAL A 27 -7.34 6.00 4.56
N TYR A 28 -8.27 5.05 4.50
CA TYR A 28 -8.04 3.68 4.93
C TYR A 28 -8.54 2.68 3.88
N PHE A 29 -7.95 1.50 3.91
CA PHE A 29 -8.31 0.37 3.06
C PHE A 29 -9.05 -0.67 3.87
N ASP A 30 -10.25 -1.02 3.43
CA ASP A 30 -11.12 -2.03 4.03
C ASP A 30 -11.24 -3.22 3.08
N VAL A 31 -10.97 -4.42 3.57
CA VAL A 31 -10.88 -5.64 2.75
C VAL A 31 -12.22 -6.37 2.78
N GLU A 32 -12.92 -6.36 1.65
CA GLU A 32 -14.28 -6.91 1.54
C GLU A 32 -14.26 -8.43 1.32
N THR A 33 -13.37 -8.90 0.44
CA THR A 33 -13.20 -10.33 0.16
C THR A 33 -11.74 -10.65 -0.05
N LEU A 34 -11.31 -11.83 0.40
CA LEU A 34 -9.94 -12.31 0.24
C LEU A 34 -9.96 -13.79 -0.11
N ASN A 35 -9.23 -14.19 -1.14
CA ASN A 35 -9.00 -15.57 -1.53
C ASN A 35 -7.55 -15.77 -2.02
N GLU A 36 -7.24 -16.97 -2.52
CA GLU A 36 -5.88 -17.31 -2.97
C GLU A 36 -5.42 -16.48 -4.19
N GLU A 37 -6.35 -16.06 -5.04
CA GLU A 37 -6.07 -15.36 -6.30
C GLU A 37 -6.12 -13.84 -6.17
N GLY A 38 -6.71 -13.29 -5.11
CA GLY A 38 -6.88 -11.85 -4.99
C GLY A 38 -7.75 -11.38 -3.83
N MET A 39 -8.11 -10.10 -3.89
CA MET A 39 -8.99 -9.47 -2.93
C MET A 39 -9.85 -8.37 -3.57
N ASN A 40 -11.08 -8.21 -3.09
CA ASN A 40 -11.82 -6.98 -3.28
C ASN A 40 -11.65 -6.12 -2.03
N TYR A 41 -11.44 -4.83 -2.25
CA TYR A 41 -11.23 -3.89 -1.16
C TYR A 41 -11.72 -2.51 -1.56
N SER A 42 -11.97 -1.66 -0.58
CA SER A 42 -12.32 -0.27 -0.79
C SER A 42 -11.30 0.65 -0.15
N SER A 43 -11.08 1.82 -0.77
CA SER A 43 -10.45 2.96 -0.11
C SER A 43 -11.55 3.89 0.36
N ASN A 44 -11.64 4.08 1.67
CA ASN A 44 -12.56 5.00 2.32
C ASN A 44 -11.79 6.24 2.73
N PHE A 45 -12.40 7.41 2.63
CA PHE A 45 -11.74 8.68 2.92
C PHE A 45 -12.75 9.80 3.18
N ILE A 46 -12.26 10.90 3.76
CA ILE A 46 -13.02 12.14 3.90
C ILE A 46 -12.57 13.10 2.80
N ARG A 47 -13.52 13.68 2.07
CA ARG A 47 -13.28 14.70 1.04
C ARG A 47 -14.26 15.85 1.23
N TYR A 48 -13.75 17.06 1.39
CA TYR A 48 -14.55 18.27 1.67
C TYR A 48 -15.53 18.10 2.85
N GLY A 49 -15.11 17.38 3.90
CA GLY A 49 -15.92 17.12 5.10
C GLY A 49 -16.93 15.98 4.98
N THR A 50 -17.02 15.33 3.83
CA THR A 50 -17.95 14.21 3.58
C THR A 50 -17.19 12.90 3.38
N SER A 51 -17.71 11.81 3.94
CA SER A 51 -17.19 10.47 3.71
C SER A 51 -17.51 9.99 2.29
N ASP A 52 -16.53 9.41 1.63
CA ASP A 52 -16.64 8.85 0.28
C ASP A 52 -15.75 7.60 0.16
N LYS A 53 -16.00 6.77 -0.86
CA LYS A 53 -15.27 5.52 -1.07
C LYS A 53 -15.02 5.20 -2.54
N ILE A 54 -13.93 4.49 -2.80
CA ILE A 54 -13.62 3.90 -4.11
C ILE A 54 -13.42 2.42 -3.93
N GLU A 55 -14.12 1.61 -4.74
CA GLU A 55 -14.01 0.16 -4.70
C GLU A 55 -13.04 -0.37 -5.75
N TYR A 56 -12.28 -1.38 -5.36
CA TYR A 56 -11.22 -2.00 -6.15
C TYR A 56 -11.40 -3.51 -6.26
N ILE A 57 -10.92 -4.03 -7.39
CA ILE A 57 -10.67 -5.45 -7.61
C ILE A 57 -9.16 -5.61 -7.68
N GLY A 58 -8.65 -6.47 -6.81
CA GLY A 58 -7.25 -6.79 -6.67
C GLY A 58 -6.97 -8.23 -7.08
N GLN A 59 -6.00 -8.43 -7.97
CA GLN A 59 -5.54 -9.74 -8.41
C GLN A 59 -4.09 -9.95 -7.95
N PHE A 60 -3.85 -11.02 -7.21
CA PHE A 60 -2.52 -11.40 -6.77
C PHE A 60 -1.71 -12.01 -7.91
N TYR A 61 -0.42 -11.70 -7.92
CA TYR A 61 0.53 -12.32 -8.83
C TYR A 61 1.93 -12.42 -8.20
N SER A 62 2.77 -13.24 -8.82
CA SER A 62 4.17 -13.44 -8.41
C SER A 62 5.10 -12.73 -9.38
N THR A 63 6.03 -11.94 -8.84
CA THR A 63 7.17 -11.41 -9.59
C THR A 63 8.27 -12.46 -9.71
N THR A 64 9.18 -12.26 -10.66
CA THR A 64 10.43 -13.02 -10.75
C THR A 64 11.52 -12.38 -9.89
N TYR A 65 12.53 -13.16 -9.50
CA TYR A 65 13.73 -12.67 -8.84
C TYR A 65 14.97 -13.33 -9.44
N LYS A 66 16.09 -12.60 -9.45
CA LYS A 66 17.35 -13.14 -9.96
C LYS A 66 18.07 -13.92 -8.87
N ASN A 67 18.43 -15.15 -9.20
CA ASN A 67 19.34 -15.97 -8.42
C ASN A 67 20.45 -16.47 -9.36
N MET A 68 21.70 -16.07 -9.10
CA MET A 68 22.86 -16.36 -9.97
C MET A 68 22.59 -16.05 -11.46
N SER A 69 21.98 -14.90 -11.74
CA SER A 69 21.59 -14.43 -13.09
C SER A 69 20.50 -15.22 -13.80
N VAL A 70 19.88 -16.20 -13.14
CA VAL A 70 18.69 -16.91 -13.64
C VAL A 70 17.44 -16.32 -12.99
N ASP A 71 16.43 -16.03 -13.80
CA ASP A 71 15.13 -15.60 -13.30
C ASP A 71 14.40 -16.79 -12.70
N GLN A 72 14.05 -16.68 -11.42
CA GLN A 72 13.25 -17.66 -10.70
C GLN A 72 11.89 -17.06 -10.34
N LYS A 73 10.83 -17.87 -10.44
CA LYS A 73 9.49 -17.48 -10.00
C LYS A 73 9.40 -17.60 -8.47
N ARG A 74 8.66 -16.70 -7.84
CA ARG A 74 8.32 -16.83 -6.42
C ARG A 74 7.16 -17.79 -6.23
N ASP A 75 7.30 -18.72 -5.29
CA ASP A 75 6.27 -19.72 -4.94
C ASP A 75 5.01 -19.07 -4.35
N ARG A 76 5.17 -17.91 -3.71
CA ARG A 76 4.07 -17.15 -3.10
C ARG A 76 3.88 -15.83 -3.81
N HIS A 77 2.62 -15.46 -4.03
CA HIS A 77 2.27 -14.13 -4.54
C HIS A 77 2.79 -13.03 -3.62
N ASN A 78 3.41 -12.03 -4.23
CA ASN A 78 4.02 -10.89 -3.55
C ASN A 78 3.59 -9.56 -4.15
N SER A 79 2.76 -9.59 -5.18
CA SER A 79 2.28 -8.39 -5.85
C SER A 79 0.77 -8.46 -6.08
N LEU A 80 0.18 -7.27 -6.22
CA LEU A 80 -1.25 -7.03 -6.39
C LEU A 80 -1.45 -6.09 -7.57
N TYR A 81 -2.21 -6.54 -8.56
CA TYR A 81 -2.74 -5.71 -9.63
C TYR A 81 -4.11 -5.21 -9.22
N ALA A 82 -4.25 -3.90 -9.03
CA ALA A 82 -5.48 -3.25 -8.58
C ALA A 82 -6.10 -2.39 -9.67
N ARG A 83 -7.41 -2.51 -9.84
CA ARG A 83 -8.22 -1.67 -10.72
C ARG A 83 -9.51 -1.27 -10.01
N THR A 84 -10.10 -0.13 -10.36
CA THR A 84 -11.40 0.24 -9.78
C THR A 84 -12.51 -0.64 -10.36
N LYS A 85 -13.53 -0.94 -9.55
CA LYS A 85 -14.73 -1.66 -10.04
C LYS A 85 -15.41 -0.91 -11.20
N SER A 86 -15.38 0.43 -11.17
CA SER A 86 -15.90 1.30 -12.23
C SER A 86 -15.11 1.25 -13.54
N GLY A 87 -13.85 0.79 -13.52
CA GLY A 87 -12.93 0.84 -14.67
C GLY A 87 -12.42 2.25 -15.04
N THR A 88 -12.75 3.28 -14.27
CA THR A 88 -12.46 4.68 -14.62
C THR A 88 -11.02 5.12 -14.38
N TRP A 89 -10.24 4.37 -13.61
CA TRP A 89 -8.88 4.74 -13.22
C TRP A 89 -7.81 3.80 -13.78
N VAL A 90 -6.62 4.36 -13.99
CA VAL A 90 -5.45 3.60 -14.43
C VAL A 90 -5.11 2.54 -13.36
N PRO A 91 -5.01 1.25 -13.75
CA PRO A 91 -4.64 0.20 -12.84
C PRO A 91 -3.26 0.40 -12.21
N MET A 92 -3.11 0.00 -10.95
CA MET A 92 -1.85 0.09 -10.21
C MET A 92 -1.34 -1.29 -9.83
N ASN A 93 -0.02 -1.43 -9.81
CA ASN A 93 0.67 -2.62 -9.38
C ASN A 93 1.43 -2.31 -8.10
N TYR A 94 1.10 -3.06 -7.06
CA TYR A 94 1.71 -2.96 -5.74
C TYR A 94 2.55 -4.21 -5.50
N THR A 95 3.81 -4.04 -5.12
CA THR A 95 4.67 -5.16 -4.70
C THR A 95 4.99 -5.03 -3.23
N LEU A 96 4.68 -6.06 -2.45
CA LEU A 96 5.02 -6.11 -1.04
C LEU A 96 6.55 -6.16 -0.89
N ILE A 97 7.11 -5.14 -0.26
CA ILE A 97 8.53 -5.04 0.05
C ILE A 97 8.81 -5.62 1.43
N TYR A 98 7.95 -5.29 2.40
CA TYR A 98 8.07 -5.74 3.77
C TYR A 98 6.71 -5.76 4.45
N SER A 99 6.51 -6.74 5.33
CA SER A 99 5.46 -6.71 6.33
C SER A 99 5.99 -7.34 7.60
N ASP A 100 5.66 -6.76 8.75
CA ASP A 100 5.84 -7.42 10.05
C ASP A 100 4.64 -8.32 10.41
N TYR A 101 3.63 -8.40 9.53
CA TYR A 101 2.39 -9.16 9.68
C TYR A 101 1.55 -8.79 10.91
N GLN A 102 1.84 -7.66 11.56
CA GLN A 102 1.15 -7.23 12.78
C GLN A 102 0.73 -5.77 12.72
N ASN A 103 1.63 -4.88 12.31
CA ASN A 103 1.48 -3.44 12.48
C ASN A 103 1.78 -2.65 11.20
N CYS A 104 2.67 -3.14 10.34
CA CYS A 104 3.22 -2.37 9.24
C CYS A 104 3.39 -3.20 7.96
N SER A 105 3.00 -2.61 6.84
CA SER A 105 3.30 -3.13 5.51
C SER A 105 3.79 -2.01 4.59
N ILE A 106 4.84 -2.31 3.81
CA ILE A 106 5.44 -1.39 2.83
C ILE A 106 5.23 -1.99 1.45
N PHE A 107 4.61 -1.23 0.57
CA PHE A 107 4.39 -1.60 -0.82
C PHE A 107 5.15 -0.65 -1.73
N ARG A 108 5.76 -1.21 -2.78
CA ARG A 108 6.26 -0.46 -3.91
C ARG A 108 5.14 -0.30 -4.94
N VAL A 109 4.92 0.91 -5.42
CA VAL A 109 3.92 1.30 -6.41
C VAL A 109 4.62 1.48 -7.75
N LEU A 110 4.46 0.52 -8.67
CA LEU A 110 5.29 0.46 -9.88
C LEU A 110 5.00 1.60 -10.88
N GLN A 111 3.81 2.20 -10.80
CA GLN A 111 3.38 3.30 -11.66
C GLN A 111 3.83 4.68 -11.14
N ALA A 112 4.39 4.75 -9.93
CA ALA A 112 4.79 6.01 -9.29
C ALA A 112 6.32 6.16 -9.22
N GLU A 113 6.82 7.40 -9.35
CA GLU A 113 8.25 7.76 -9.29
C GLU A 113 9.13 6.82 -10.13
N SER A 114 8.75 6.56 -11.39
CA SER A 114 9.48 5.64 -12.28
C SER A 114 9.73 4.24 -11.68
N GLY A 115 8.80 3.76 -10.84
CA GLY A 115 8.87 2.46 -10.16
C GLY A 115 9.52 2.51 -8.77
N TYR A 116 9.89 3.68 -8.27
CA TYR A 116 10.46 3.86 -6.92
C TYR A 116 9.45 4.36 -5.88
N GLY A 117 8.20 4.59 -6.29
CA GLY A 117 7.14 4.96 -5.39
C GLY A 117 6.90 3.89 -4.34
N CYS A 118 6.71 4.30 -3.10
CA CYS A 118 6.41 3.45 -1.96
C CYS A 118 5.26 4.04 -1.16
N MET A 119 4.41 3.16 -0.64
CA MET A 119 3.35 3.47 0.30
C MET A 119 3.50 2.62 1.55
N VAL A 120 3.13 3.19 2.69
CA VAL A 120 3.15 2.54 3.99
C VAL A 120 1.74 2.43 4.52
N LEU A 121 1.36 1.20 4.86
CA LEU A 121 0.10 0.87 5.52
C LEU A 121 0.37 0.49 6.97
N LEU A 122 -0.41 1.08 7.87
CA LEU A 122 -0.36 0.77 9.31
C LEU A 122 -1.71 0.25 9.79
N THR A 123 -1.69 -0.65 10.77
CA THR A 123 -2.91 -1.01 11.50
C THR A 123 -3.44 0.16 12.31
N ASN A 124 -4.69 0.09 12.77
CA ASN A 124 -5.30 1.16 13.56
C ASN A 124 -4.42 1.57 14.75
N ALA A 125 -4.02 0.61 15.59
CA ALA A 125 -3.17 0.90 16.75
C ALA A 125 -1.81 1.51 16.37
N ALA A 126 -1.18 0.98 15.31
CA ALA A 126 0.13 1.46 14.88
C ALA A 126 0.07 2.86 14.27
N ALA A 127 -1.02 3.26 13.61
CA ALA A 127 -1.15 4.57 12.97
C ALA A 127 -1.05 5.74 13.98
N TYR A 128 -1.64 5.60 15.16
CA TYR A 128 -1.57 6.62 16.22
C TYR A 128 -0.22 6.68 16.95
N ILE A 129 0.57 5.61 16.89
CA ILE A 129 1.91 5.55 17.48
C ILE A 129 2.98 5.98 16.45
N GLY A 130 2.76 5.65 15.18
CA GLY A 130 3.68 5.80 14.07
C GLY A 130 4.35 4.48 13.66
N MET A 131 5.13 4.55 12.57
CA MET A 131 5.82 3.38 12.03
C MET A 131 6.73 2.69 13.05
N PRO A 132 6.61 1.36 13.26
CA PRO A 132 7.55 0.59 14.07
C PRO A 132 8.99 0.74 13.54
N ASN A 133 9.98 0.66 14.45
CA ASN A 133 11.40 0.90 14.11
C ASN A 133 11.91 0.02 12.97
N ALA A 134 11.59 -1.28 12.97
CA ALA A 134 11.98 -2.20 11.90
C ALA A 134 11.39 -1.77 10.54
N CYS A 135 10.11 -1.40 10.53
CA CYS A 135 9.44 -0.91 9.33
C CYS A 135 10.07 0.40 8.83
N LYS A 136 10.34 1.35 9.74
CA LYS A 136 11.00 2.63 9.41
C LYS A 136 12.40 2.42 8.81
N GLN A 137 13.19 1.49 9.35
CA GLN A 137 14.50 1.16 8.82
C GLN A 137 14.42 0.56 7.42
N LEU A 138 13.52 -0.41 7.20
CA LEU A 138 13.34 -1.04 5.89
C LEU A 138 12.78 -0.07 4.85
N TYR A 139 11.86 0.81 5.25
CA TYR A 139 11.39 1.89 4.40
C TYR A 139 12.56 2.77 3.93
N LYS A 140 13.44 3.21 4.84
CA LYS A 140 14.61 4.03 4.47
C LYS A 140 15.53 3.31 3.49
N ILE A 141 15.78 2.01 3.70
CA ILE A 141 16.65 1.21 2.84
C ILE A 141 16.05 1.00 1.45
N ALA A 142 14.75 0.69 1.37
CA ALA A 142 14.10 0.24 0.15
C ALA A 142 13.46 1.38 -0.67
N CYS A 143 13.08 2.49 -0.02
CA CYS A 143 12.24 3.53 -0.61
C CYS A 143 12.87 4.93 -0.56
N ALA A 144 13.69 5.24 0.45
CA ALA A 144 14.33 6.56 0.58
C ALA A 144 15.73 6.63 -0.07
N LYS A 145 16.14 5.60 -0.82
CA LYS A 145 17.42 5.63 -1.54
C LYS A 145 17.30 6.52 -2.78
N TYR A 146 18.29 7.38 -3.02
CA TYR A 146 18.39 8.33 -4.16
C TYR A 146 17.54 9.62 -4.07
N HIS A 147 17.56 10.32 -2.92
CA HIS A 147 16.94 11.66 -2.74
C HIS A 147 15.40 11.70 -2.77
N HIS A 148 14.75 10.55 -2.57
CA HIS A 148 13.30 10.46 -2.34
C HIS A 148 12.97 10.54 -0.85
N ASP A 149 13.58 11.49 -0.13
CA ASP A 149 13.33 11.72 1.31
C ASP A 149 11.94 12.33 1.57
N LYS A 150 11.22 12.66 0.50
CA LYS A 150 9.84 13.11 0.56
C LYS A 150 9.00 12.00 1.16
N PHE A 151 8.28 12.32 2.23
CA PHE A 151 7.26 11.46 2.80
C PHE A 151 6.04 12.31 3.07
N GLU A 152 4.99 12.11 2.27
CA GLU A 152 3.70 12.75 2.48
C GLU A 152 2.90 11.90 3.45
N ASN A 153 2.70 12.43 4.66
CA ASN A 153 1.82 11.84 5.66
C ASN A 153 0.36 12.10 5.26
N VAL A 154 -0.42 11.03 5.16
CA VAL A 154 -1.86 11.08 4.85
C VAL A 154 -2.70 10.89 6.10
N PHE A 155 -2.21 10.07 7.05
CA PHE A 155 -2.87 9.86 8.32
C PHE A 155 -2.65 11.03 9.28
N ASN A 156 -3.68 11.36 10.06
CA ASN A 156 -3.63 12.32 11.16
C ASN A 156 -4.44 11.76 12.34
N ASN A 157 -4.10 12.17 13.57
CA ASN A 157 -4.73 11.74 14.81
C ASN A 157 -6.19 12.22 14.98
N THR A 158 -6.69 13.04 14.05
CA THR A 158 -8.11 13.44 13.96
C THR A 158 -8.97 12.46 13.17
N CYS A 159 -8.35 11.44 12.56
CA CYS A 159 -9.07 10.38 11.86
C CYS A 159 -9.64 9.39 12.87
N HIS A 160 -10.88 8.94 12.67
CA HIS A 160 -11.61 8.06 13.59
C HIS A 160 -12.36 6.98 12.80
#